data_AF-A0A0E0EBR6-F1
#
_entry.id   AF-A0A0E0EBR6-F1
#
_cell.length_a   1.000
_cell.length_b   1.000
_cell.length_c   1.000
_cell.angle_alpha   90.00
_cell.angle_beta   90.00
_cell.angle_gamma   90.00
#
_symmetry.space_group_name_H-M   'P 1'
#
loop_
_entity.id
_entity.type
_entity.pdbx_description
1 polymer ?
#
loop_
_entity_poly.entity_id
_entity_poly.type
_entity_poly.pdbx_seq_one_letter_code
_entity_poly.pdbx_strand_id
1 'polypeptide(L)'
;MLCCRVHCCAPPSQDILWRSDDSNMEWPLHFNISHTSSLIACGIAMDAPIGIDVEEKKRKTTKSILSLARRYFTPSEVDSLAKIADSDAQQKEFIKLWTLKEAYVKALGRGFSGAPFNRFSIQLKTNSRIQITKAPKVCDDSDSGDYLSENWRFALTELNSSYYMAVCIEDNSRGSENGSVPLGLKVWKTVPFIEDTLVSGTDAVKLIT
;
A
#
# COMPACT_ATOMS: atom_id res chain seq x y z
N MET A 1 12.89 -17.93 -6.10
CA MET A 1 11.92 -16.82 -6.18
C MET A 1 11.09 -16.87 -4.91
N LEU A 2 11.11 -15.80 -4.11
CA LEU A 2 10.35 -15.74 -2.86
C LEU A 2 8.97 -15.14 -3.14
N CYS A 3 7.90 -15.74 -2.62
CA CYS A 3 6.56 -15.18 -2.68
C CYS A 3 6.11 -14.79 -1.27
N CYS A 4 5.49 -13.63 -1.15
CA CYS A 4 4.89 -13.11 0.08
C CYS A 4 3.38 -13.04 -0.13
N ARG A 5 2.61 -13.90 0.54
CA ARG A 5 1.15 -13.82 0.52
C ARG A 5 0.68 -13.01 1.72
N VAL A 6 -0.23 -12.08 1.51
CA VAL A 6 -0.72 -11.18 2.55
C VAL A 6 -2.23 -11.26 2.60
N HIS A 7 -2.80 -11.54 3.78
CA HIS A 7 -4.25 -11.53 3.99
C HIS A 7 -4.62 -10.35 4.87
N CYS A 8 -5.56 -9.54 4.40
CA CYS A 8 -6.26 -8.54 5.20
C CYS A 8 -7.58 -9.13 5.68
N CYS A 9 -7.70 -9.40 6.98
CA CYS A 9 -8.97 -9.89 7.54
C CYS A 9 -9.94 -8.73 7.77
N ALA A 10 -11.10 -8.78 7.11
CA ALA A 10 -12.33 -8.16 7.62
C ALA A 10 -12.82 -8.92 8.88
N PRO A 11 -13.71 -8.36 9.73
CA PRO A 11 -14.32 -9.11 10.82
C PRO A 11 -14.97 -10.42 10.29
N PRO A 12 -15.07 -11.48 11.11
CA PRO A 12 -15.39 -12.81 10.63
C PRO A 12 -16.79 -12.85 10.03
N SER A 13 -16.86 -12.96 8.70
CA SER A 13 -18.06 -13.43 8.00
C SER A 13 -17.96 -14.95 7.80
N GLN A 14 -19.12 -15.59 7.86
CA GLN A 14 -19.33 -17.04 7.98
C GLN A 14 -18.75 -17.86 6.82
N ASP A 15 -18.57 -19.15 7.07
CA ASP A 15 -18.04 -20.17 6.17
C ASP A 15 -18.43 -19.98 4.70
N ILE A 16 -17.43 -20.07 3.80
CA ILE A 16 -17.59 -19.98 2.35
C ILE A 16 -18.36 -21.22 1.86
N LEU A 17 -19.68 -21.13 1.85
CA LEU A 17 -20.58 -22.09 1.19
C LEU A 17 -20.68 -21.72 -0.30
N TRP A 18 -20.02 -22.52 -1.14
CA TRP A 18 -20.06 -22.37 -2.60
C TRP A 18 -21.50 -22.56 -3.11
N ARG A 19 -22.17 -21.47 -3.52
CA ARG A 19 -23.46 -21.53 -4.21
C ARG A 19 -23.25 -21.48 -5.72
N SER A 20 -23.69 -22.53 -6.38
CA SER A 20 -23.65 -22.73 -7.83
C SER A 20 -24.79 -21.97 -8.51
N ASP A 21 -24.68 -20.65 -8.60
CA ASP A 21 -25.54 -19.86 -9.50
C ASP A 21 -24.72 -18.69 -10.10
N ASP A 22 -24.34 -18.82 -11.37
CA ASP A 22 -23.37 -17.99 -12.10
C ASP A 22 -23.96 -16.67 -12.65
N SER A 23 -25.12 -16.24 -12.17
CA SER A 23 -25.75 -15.01 -12.65
C SER A 23 -25.46 -13.81 -11.73
N ASN A 24 -24.40 -13.07 -12.06
CA ASN A 24 -24.08 -11.73 -11.54
C ASN A 24 -23.53 -11.63 -10.11
N MET A 25 -22.66 -12.58 -9.70
CA MET A 25 -21.96 -12.51 -8.43
C MET A 25 -20.63 -11.75 -8.58
N GLU A 26 -20.54 -10.51 -8.06
CA GLU A 26 -19.24 -9.91 -7.78
C GLU A 26 -18.56 -10.77 -6.72
N TRP A 27 -17.43 -11.39 -7.08
CA TRP A 27 -16.70 -12.24 -6.16
C TRP A 27 -16.18 -11.36 -5.02
N PRO A 28 -16.43 -11.73 -3.75
CA PRO A 28 -15.96 -10.94 -2.61
C PRO A 28 -14.42 -10.97 -2.49
N LEU A 29 -13.73 -11.80 -3.27
CA LEU A 29 -12.28 -11.95 -3.23
C LEU A 29 -11.59 -10.90 -4.11
N HIS A 30 -10.82 -10.02 -3.49
CA HIS A 30 -9.94 -9.06 -4.17
C HIS A 30 -8.49 -9.46 -3.98
N PHE A 31 -7.68 -9.30 -5.03
CA PHE A 31 -6.25 -9.49 -4.93
C PHE A 31 -5.46 -8.47 -5.74
N ASN A 32 -4.21 -8.26 -5.35
CA ASN A 32 -3.27 -7.43 -6.08
C ASN A 32 -1.86 -8.01 -5.98
N ILE A 33 -1.05 -7.83 -7.01
CA ILE A 33 0.31 -8.37 -7.08
C ILE A 33 1.30 -7.23 -7.28
N SER A 34 2.44 -7.31 -6.60
CA SER A 34 3.63 -6.51 -6.89
C SER A 34 4.86 -7.40 -6.89
N HIS A 35 5.92 -6.98 -7.57
CA HIS A 35 7.15 -7.74 -7.61
C HIS A 35 8.37 -6.83 -7.78
N THR A 36 9.48 -7.27 -7.20
CA THR A 36 10.82 -6.78 -7.47
C THR A 36 11.64 -7.85 -8.18
N SER A 37 12.94 -7.64 -8.35
CA SER A 37 13.84 -8.61 -8.97
C SER A 37 13.87 -9.97 -8.24
N SER A 38 13.61 -9.97 -6.93
CA SER A 38 13.88 -11.10 -6.04
C SER A 38 12.68 -11.56 -5.20
N LEU A 39 11.58 -10.79 -5.22
CA LEU A 39 10.40 -11.02 -4.39
C LEU A 39 9.12 -10.74 -5.19
N ILE A 40 8.13 -11.62 -5.08
CA ILE A 40 6.75 -11.38 -5.48
C ILE A 40 5.92 -11.20 -4.21
N ALA A 41 5.03 -10.21 -4.18
CA ALA A 41 4.04 -10.02 -3.14
C ALA A 41 2.63 -10.13 -3.74
N CYS A 42 1.75 -10.86 -3.05
CA CYS A 42 0.35 -11.03 -3.42
C CYS A 42 -0.52 -10.67 -2.21
N GLY A 43 -1.25 -9.57 -2.31
CA GLY A 43 -2.24 -9.14 -1.33
C GLY A 43 -3.60 -9.74 -1.66
N ILE A 44 -4.30 -10.25 -0.66
CA ILE A 44 -5.62 -10.87 -0.76
C ILE A 44 -6.52 -10.25 0.32
N ALA A 45 -7.72 -9.84 -0.06
CA ALA A 45 -8.74 -9.29 0.82
C ALA A 45 -10.12 -9.84 0.45
N MET A 46 -11.02 -9.86 1.44
CA MET A 46 -12.44 -10.13 1.23
C MET A 46 -13.21 -8.80 1.34
N ASP A 47 -14.22 -8.63 0.48
CA ASP A 47 -15.22 -7.55 0.49
C ASP A 47 -14.67 -6.11 0.38
N ALA A 48 -13.40 -5.94 0.02
CA ALA A 48 -12.75 -4.64 -0.13
C ALA A 48 -11.61 -4.65 -1.17
N PRO A 49 -11.52 -3.63 -2.03
CA PRO A 49 -10.38 -3.43 -2.92
C PRO A 49 -9.07 -3.35 -2.12
N ILE A 50 -8.05 -4.07 -2.60
CA ILE A 50 -6.70 -4.10 -2.03
C ILE A 50 -5.67 -3.72 -3.08
N GLY A 51 -4.66 -2.97 -2.67
CA GLY A 51 -3.43 -2.74 -3.42
C GLY A 51 -2.23 -3.10 -2.58
N ILE A 52 -1.24 -3.75 -3.20
CA ILE A 52 0.03 -4.08 -2.57
C ILE A 52 1.17 -3.56 -3.42
N ASP A 53 2.19 -3.03 -2.77
CA ASP A 53 3.44 -2.71 -3.43
C ASP A 53 4.64 -3.14 -2.60
N VAL A 54 5.74 -3.49 -3.28
CA VAL A 54 6.97 -3.94 -2.65
C VAL A 54 8.18 -3.39 -3.39
N GLU A 55 9.12 -2.79 -2.66
CA GLU A 55 10.32 -2.18 -3.21
C GLU A 55 11.56 -2.53 -2.38
N GLU A 56 12.70 -2.66 -3.05
CA GLU A 56 13.99 -2.91 -2.41
C GLU A 56 14.50 -1.64 -1.71
N LYS A 57 14.88 -1.72 -0.42
CA LYS A 57 15.36 -0.56 0.36
C LYS A 57 16.61 0.08 -0.22
N LYS A 58 17.45 -0.71 -0.89
CA LYS A 58 18.72 -0.29 -1.51
C LYS A 58 18.61 -0.12 -3.02
N ARG A 59 17.39 0.03 -3.55
CA ARG A 59 17.17 0.21 -5.00
C ARG A 59 17.97 1.40 -5.51
N LYS A 60 18.98 1.14 -6.34
CA LYS A 60 19.80 2.19 -6.93
C LYS A 60 19.01 2.94 -8.00
N THR A 61 19.10 4.26 -7.99
CA THR A 61 18.59 5.13 -9.06
C THR A 61 19.73 5.95 -9.63
N THR A 62 19.74 6.12 -10.96
CA THR A 62 20.70 7.00 -11.65
C THR A 62 20.30 8.48 -11.56
N LYS A 63 19.06 8.76 -11.16
CA LYS A 63 18.50 10.11 -11.00
C LYS A 63 18.51 10.52 -9.53
N SER A 64 18.67 11.82 -9.28
CA SER A 64 18.49 12.40 -7.95
C SER A 64 17.11 12.05 -7.38
N ILE A 65 17.05 11.67 -6.09
CA ILE A 65 15.80 11.36 -5.39
C ILE A 65 14.82 12.54 -5.46
N LEU A 66 15.31 13.77 -5.27
CA LEU A 66 14.47 14.96 -5.34
C LEU A 66 13.94 15.25 -6.75
N SER A 67 14.65 14.85 -7.81
CA SER A 67 14.14 15.04 -9.17
C SER A 67 13.02 14.06 -9.50
N LEU A 68 13.09 12.83 -8.99
CA LEU A 68 11.99 11.87 -9.05
C LEU A 68 10.81 12.34 -8.20
N ALA A 69 11.06 12.78 -6.96
CA ALA A 69 10.03 13.28 -6.07
C ALA A 69 9.27 14.45 -6.69
N ARG A 70 9.93 15.43 -7.31
CA ARG A 70 9.26 16.55 -7.99
C ARG A 70 8.34 16.13 -9.13
N ARG A 71 8.58 14.97 -9.75
CA ARG A 71 7.76 14.46 -10.85
C ARG A 71 6.49 13.78 -10.37
N TYR A 72 6.56 13.08 -9.23
CA TYR A 72 5.49 12.18 -8.80
C TYR A 72 4.83 12.60 -7.48
N PHE A 73 5.50 13.35 -6.62
CA PHE A 73 5.01 13.72 -5.30
C PHE A 73 4.46 15.15 -5.28
N THR A 74 3.62 15.42 -4.30
CA THR A 74 3.10 16.76 -4.03
C THR A 74 4.21 17.68 -3.51
N PRO A 75 4.07 19.01 -3.64
CA PRO A 75 5.05 19.94 -3.08
C PRO A 75 5.36 19.69 -1.60
N SER A 76 4.32 19.39 -0.79
CA SER A 76 4.49 19.10 0.64
C SER A 76 5.36 17.88 0.95
N GLU A 77 5.26 16.83 0.14
CA GLU A 77 6.07 15.61 0.27
C GLU A 77 7.50 15.86 -0.20
N VAL A 78 7.67 16.62 -1.30
CA VAL A 78 8.99 17.04 -1.82
C VAL A 78 9.73 17.87 -0.78
N ASP A 79 9.06 18.85 -0.17
CA ASP A 79 9.65 19.70 0.87
C ASP A 79 10.04 18.90 2.11
N SER A 80 9.24 17.90 2.48
CA SER A 80 9.56 16.99 3.59
C SER A 80 10.80 16.15 3.30
N LEU A 81 10.93 15.60 2.09
CA LEU A 81 12.12 14.87 1.65
C LEU A 81 13.36 15.75 1.57
N ALA A 82 13.22 17.00 1.10
CA ALA A 82 14.31 17.94 0.95
C ALA A 82 14.93 18.36 2.29
N LYS A 83 14.19 18.25 3.40
CA LYS A 83 14.69 18.53 4.75
C LYS A 83 15.59 17.42 5.31
N ILE A 84 15.60 16.23 4.71
CA ILE A 84 16.45 15.11 5.13
C ILE A 84 17.85 15.30 4.56
N ALA A 85 18.81 15.60 5.44
CA ALA A 85 20.20 15.88 5.04
C ALA A 85 20.98 14.61 4.64
N ASP A 86 20.74 13.50 5.34
CA ASP A 86 21.38 12.22 5.03
C ASP A 86 20.77 11.59 3.77
N SER A 87 21.61 11.27 2.78
CA SER A 87 21.14 10.82 1.46
C SER A 87 20.54 9.42 1.47
N ASP A 88 21.04 8.52 2.32
CA ASP A 88 20.51 7.17 2.49
C ASP A 88 19.15 7.20 3.21
N ALA A 89 19.01 8.04 4.24
CA ALA A 89 17.74 8.30 4.91
C ALA A 89 16.72 8.95 3.95
N GLN A 90 17.14 9.94 3.14
CA GLN A 90 16.28 10.57 2.14
C GLN A 90 15.80 9.57 1.09
N GLN A 91 16.69 8.69 0.61
CA GLN A 91 16.36 7.64 -0.34
C GLN A 91 15.38 6.63 0.28
N LYS A 92 15.63 6.18 1.51
CA LYS A 92 14.72 5.27 2.24
C LYS A 92 13.35 5.88 2.39
N GLU A 93 13.26 7.16 2.75
CA GLU A 93 11.98 7.85 2.92
C GLU A 93 11.24 8.01 1.59
N PHE A 94 11.95 8.33 0.51
CA PHE A 94 11.38 8.34 -0.83
C PHE A 94 10.80 6.98 -1.21
N ILE A 95 11.52 5.88 -0.96
CA ILE A 95 11.04 4.54 -1.31
C ILE A 95 9.79 4.19 -0.49
N LYS A 96 9.75 4.49 0.82
CA LYS A 96 8.53 4.27 1.63
C LYS A 96 7.32 5.00 1.06
N LEU A 97 7.48 6.30 0.75
CA LEU A 97 6.40 7.10 0.18
C LEU A 97 5.99 6.56 -1.20
N TRP A 98 6.95 6.18 -2.04
CA TRP A 98 6.71 5.58 -3.33
C TRP A 98 5.87 4.30 -3.21
N THR A 99 6.30 3.36 -2.37
CA THR A 99 5.60 2.09 -2.13
C THR A 99 4.17 2.32 -1.63
N LEU A 100 3.95 3.31 -0.76
CA LEU A 100 2.61 3.67 -0.28
C LEU A 100 1.72 4.23 -1.39
N LYS A 101 2.24 5.15 -2.20
CA LYS A 101 1.47 5.75 -3.29
C LYS A 101 1.14 4.72 -4.38
N GLU A 102 2.07 3.82 -4.70
CA GLU A 102 1.84 2.70 -5.62
C GLU A 102 0.77 1.74 -5.09
N ALA A 103 0.85 1.35 -3.82
CA ALA A 103 -0.16 0.49 -3.20
C ALA A 103 -1.56 1.15 -3.25
N TYR A 104 -1.66 2.45 -2.99
CA TYR A 104 -2.92 3.18 -3.13
C TYR A 104 -3.45 3.18 -4.58
N VAL A 105 -2.61 3.56 -5.54
CA VAL A 105 -2.99 3.60 -6.96
C VAL A 105 -3.43 2.22 -7.46
N LYS A 106 -2.76 1.16 -7.01
CA LYS A 106 -3.14 -0.23 -7.32
C LYS A 106 -4.49 -0.60 -6.72
N ALA A 107 -4.78 -0.16 -5.50
CA ALA A 107 -6.08 -0.38 -4.86
C ALA A 107 -7.23 0.33 -5.60
N LEU A 108 -6.96 1.50 -6.20
CA LEU A 108 -7.94 2.21 -7.04
C LEU A 108 -8.26 1.49 -8.37
N GLY A 109 -7.42 0.54 -8.82
CA GLY A 109 -7.67 -0.27 -10.02
C GLY A 109 -7.57 0.48 -11.36
N ARG A 110 -7.02 1.70 -11.41
CA ARG A 110 -7.06 2.57 -12.62
C ARG A 110 -5.85 2.45 -13.55
N GLY A 111 -4.86 1.63 -13.19
CA GLY A 111 -3.60 1.50 -13.92
C GLY A 111 -2.72 2.75 -13.85
N PHE A 112 -1.45 2.62 -14.26
CA PHE A 112 -0.42 3.66 -14.09
C PHE A 112 -0.71 4.93 -14.91
N SER A 113 -1.32 4.79 -16.09
CA SER A 113 -1.62 5.91 -17.01
C SER A 113 -2.72 6.85 -16.50
N GLY A 114 -3.51 6.42 -15.52
CA GLY A 114 -4.55 7.23 -14.87
C GLY A 114 -4.23 7.63 -13.43
N ALA A 115 -3.01 7.35 -12.95
CA ALA A 115 -2.62 7.47 -11.55
C ALA A 115 -2.29 8.92 -11.17
N PRO A 116 -3.07 9.57 -10.30
CA PRO A 116 -2.92 10.99 -10.03
C PRO A 116 -1.97 11.21 -8.85
N PHE A 117 -0.72 10.76 -8.96
CA PHE A 117 0.26 10.79 -7.86
C PHE A 117 0.45 12.19 -7.23
N ASN A 118 0.22 13.26 -8.00
CA ASN A 118 0.27 14.64 -7.55
C ASN A 118 -1.07 15.22 -7.04
N ARG A 119 -2.18 14.46 -7.10
CA ARG A 119 -3.51 14.91 -6.62
C ARG A 119 -3.81 14.45 -5.18
N PHE A 120 -2.95 13.64 -4.58
CA PHE A 120 -3.04 13.24 -3.18
C PHE A 120 -1.67 13.24 -2.52
N SER A 121 -1.65 13.52 -1.22
CA SER A 121 -0.47 13.50 -0.36
C SER A 121 -0.60 12.38 0.65
N ILE A 122 0.50 11.67 0.90
CA ILE A 122 0.61 10.69 1.98
C ILE A 122 1.58 11.25 3.01
N GLN A 123 1.15 11.28 4.27
CA GLN A 123 1.96 11.69 5.40
C GLN A 123 2.17 10.53 6.37
N LEU A 124 3.43 10.25 6.66
CA LEU A 124 3.85 9.37 7.74
C LEU A 124 3.91 10.19 9.04
N LYS A 125 2.96 9.96 9.96
CA LYS A 125 2.97 10.63 11.27
C LYS A 125 3.77 9.83 12.29
N THR A 126 4.30 10.53 13.30
CA THR A 126 5.12 9.96 14.38
C THR A 126 4.42 8.92 15.26
N ASN A 127 3.09 8.85 15.19
CA ASN A 127 2.28 7.84 15.86
C ASN A 127 1.90 6.69 14.93
N SER A 128 2.71 6.44 13.90
CA SER A 128 2.50 5.34 12.97
C SER A 128 1.21 5.32 12.18
N ARG A 129 0.54 6.46 12.18
CA ARG A 129 -0.65 6.68 11.38
C ARG A 129 -0.24 7.25 10.04
N ILE A 130 -0.51 6.46 9.01
CA ILE A 130 -0.41 6.89 7.62
C ILE A 130 -1.72 7.61 7.30
N GLN A 131 -1.62 8.87 6.87
CA GLN A 131 -2.77 9.65 6.44
C GLN A 131 -2.66 10.00 4.97
N ILE A 132 -3.77 9.84 4.25
CA ILE A 132 -3.93 10.34 2.90
C ILE A 132 -4.76 11.62 2.95
N THR A 133 -4.34 12.64 2.21
CA THR A 133 -5.09 13.88 2.05
C THR A 133 -5.13 14.28 0.59
N LYS A 134 -6.17 15.01 0.19
CA LYS A 134 -6.22 15.64 -1.12
C LYS A 134 -5.10 16.67 -1.25
N ALA A 135 -4.36 16.64 -2.35
CA ALA A 135 -3.41 17.69 -2.63
C ALA A 135 -4.17 19.02 -2.81
N PRO A 136 -3.62 20.15 -2.36
CA PRO A 136 -4.22 21.45 -2.64
C PRO A 136 -4.46 21.59 -4.15
N LYS A 137 -5.66 22.03 -4.56
CA LYS A 137 -5.96 22.26 -5.98
C LYS A 137 -4.95 23.28 -6.53
N VAL A 138 -4.04 22.81 -7.37
CA VAL A 138 -3.31 23.69 -8.29
C VAL A 138 -4.27 23.93 -9.45
N CYS A 139 -4.73 25.17 -9.55
CA CYS A 139 -5.59 25.81 -10.57
C CYS A 139 -6.20 24.95 -11.70
N ASP A 140 -7.53 25.05 -11.84
CA ASP A 140 -8.37 24.73 -13.02
C ASP A 140 -8.05 23.47 -13.82
N ASP A 141 -8.74 22.38 -13.48
CA ASP A 141 -9.28 21.47 -14.48
C ASP A 141 -10.68 21.01 -14.03
N SER A 142 -11.67 21.37 -14.85
CA SER A 142 -13.06 20.98 -14.74
C SER A 142 -13.25 19.53 -15.20
N ASP A 143 -12.62 18.58 -14.51
CA ASP A 143 -12.96 17.16 -14.65
C ASP A 143 -13.49 16.65 -13.31
N SER A 144 -14.82 16.62 -13.26
CA SER A 144 -15.65 16.26 -12.12
C SER A 144 -15.53 14.78 -11.83
N GLY A 145 -14.70 14.46 -10.86
CA GLY A 145 -14.67 13.15 -10.24
C GLY A 145 -13.91 13.22 -8.93
N ASP A 146 -14.62 13.52 -7.84
CA ASP A 146 -14.06 13.55 -6.50
C ASP A 146 -13.87 12.11 -6.01
N TYR A 147 -12.71 11.53 -6.30
CA TYR A 147 -12.43 10.10 -6.09
C TYR A 147 -11.53 9.80 -4.89
N LEU A 148 -11.21 10.80 -4.07
CA LEU A 148 -10.49 10.57 -2.83
C LEU A 148 -11.50 10.26 -1.74
N SER A 149 -11.96 9.01 -1.68
CA SER A 149 -12.55 8.47 -0.47
C SER A 149 -11.52 8.62 0.65
N GLU A 150 -11.90 9.10 1.83
CA GLU A 150 -10.99 9.16 2.99
C GLU A 150 -10.88 7.81 3.72
N ASN A 151 -11.64 6.82 3.24
CA ASN A 151 -11.78 5.52 3.87
C ASN A 151 -10.68 4.54 3.43
N TRP A 152 -9.43 4.99 3.33
CA TRP A 152 -8.31 4.10 3.00
C TRP A 152 -7.43 3.86 4.19
N ARG A 153 -7.03 2.60 4.35
CA ARG A 153 -6.14 2.17 5.40
C ARG A 153 -4.87 1.62 4.81
N PHE A 154 -3.77 1.94 5.49
CA PHE A 154 -2.43 1.58 5.04
C PHE A 154 -1.71 0.79 6.12
N ALA A 155 -0.95 -0.20 5.70
CA ALA A 155 0.10 -0.82 6.49
C ALA A 155 1.41 -0.70 5.72
N LEU A 156 2.43 -0.12 6.35
CA LEU A 156 3.80 -0.10 5.83
C LEU A 156 4.66 -1.02 6.70
N THR A 157 5.36 -1.96 6.07
CA THR A 157 6.19 -2.94 6.77
C THR A 157 7.56 -3.04 6.12
N GLU A 158 8.53 -3.45 6.93
CA GLU A 158 9.83 -3.90 6.48
C GLU A 158 9.83 -5.43 6.44
N LEU A 159 10.20 -6.00 5.28
CA LEU A 159 10.34 -7.44 5.08
C LEU A 159 11.82 -7.83 5.07
N ASN A 160 12.22 -8.73 5.97
CA ASN A 160 13.58 -9.28 6.09
C ASN A 160 14.68 -8.20 6.01
N SER A 161 14.39 -7.02 6.55
CA SER A 161 15.25 -5.83 6.51
C SER A 161 15.75 -5.35 5.15
N SER A 162 15.18 -5.87 4.07
CA SER A 162 15.66 -5.66 2.70
C SER A 162 14.62 -4.98 1.81
N TYR A 163 13.34 -5.10 2.14
CA TYR A 163 12.25 -4.54 1.34
C TYR A 163 11.32 -3.69 2.21
N TYR A 164 10.71 -2.69 1.60
CA TYR A 164 9.49 -2.08 2.09
C TYR A 164 8.30 -2.71 1.38
N MET A 165 7.27 -3.06 2.13
CA MET A 165 5.99 -3.52 1.61
C MET A 165 4.87 -2.63 2.15
N ALA A 166 4.09 -2.07 1.24
CA ALA A 166 2.89 -1.32 1.59
C ALA A 166 1.65 -2.08 1.15
N VAL A 167 0.63 -2.07 2.00
CA VAL A 167 -0.71 -2.57 1.69
C VAL A 167 -1.69 -1.43 1.90
N CYS A 168 -2.57 -1.23 0.92
CA CYS A 168 -3.67 -0.28 0.96
C CYS A 168 -4.98 -1.05 0.79
N ILE A 169 -5.98 -0.79 1.64
CA ILE A 169 -7.30 -1.41 1.56
C ILE A 169 -8.38 -0.38 1.89
N GLU A 170 -9.52 -0.48 1.22
CA GLU A 170 -10.68 0.35 1.52
C GLU A 170 -11.34 -0.12 2.82
N ASP A 171 -11.66 0.80 3.71
CA ASP A 171 -12.39 0.56 4.95
C ASP A 171 -13.88 0.86 4.75
N ASN A 172 -14.64 -0.18 4.45
CA ASN A 172 -16.10 -0.08 4.28
C ASN A 172 -16.86 -0.05 5.62
N SER A 173 -16.18 -0.02 6.78
CA SER A 173 -16.83 0.07 8.09
C SER A 173 -17.40 1.48 8.33
N ARG A 174 -18.55 1.75 7.71
CA ARG A 174 -19.36 2.95 7.96
C ARG A 174 -19.80 2.98 9.43
N GLY A 175 -19.15 3.80 10.25
CA GLY A 175 -19.79 4.42 11.42
C GLY A 175 -19.64 3.76 12.79
N SER A 176 -18.47 3.21 13.15
CA SER A 176 -18.19 2.97 14.57
C SER A 176 -17.04 3.85 15.04
N GLU A 177 -17.36 4.85 15.87
CA GLU A 177 -16.42 5.70 16.62
C GLU A 177 -15.65 4.92 17.70
N ASN A 178 -15.31 3.66 17.44
CA ASN A 178 -14.45 2.85 18.29
C ASN A 178 -13.12 2.68 17.56
N GLY A 179 -12.07 3.24 18.16
CA GLY A 179 -10.76 3.47 17.54
C GLY A 179 -10.32 2.38 16.56
N SER A 180 -9.94 2.82 15.36
CA SER A 180 -9.27 2.07 14.29
C SER A 180 -8.48 0.86 14.82
N VAL A 181 -9.12 -0.31 14.89
CA VAL A 181 -8.43 -1.58 15.20
C VAL A 181 -7.37 -1.79 14.13
N PRO A 182 -6.08 -2.02 14.44
CA PRO A 182 -5.01 -2.17 13.44
C PRO A 182 -5.38 -3.13 12.30
N LEU A 183 -4.86 -2.89 11.09
CA LEU A 183 -5.05 -3.83 9.98
C LEU A 183 -4.54 -5.20 10.43
N GLY A 184 -5.43 -6.19 10.49
CA GLY A 184 -5.12 -7.57 10.86
C GLY A 184 -4.32 -8.25 9.76
N LEU A 185 -3.07 -7.83 9.57
CA LEU A 185 -2.20 -8.27 8.50
C LEU A 185 -1.58 -9.62 8.86
N LYS A 186 -1.95 -10.65 8.11
CA LYS A 186 -1.25 -11.94 8.15
C LYS A 186 -0.35 -12.04 6.93
N VAL A 187 0.90 -12.43 7.15
CA VAL A 187 1.93 -12.46 6.11
C VAL A 187 2.55 -13.85 6.09
N TRP A 188 2.60 -14.46 4.92
CA TRP A 188 3.21 -15.77 4.70
C TRP A 188 4.42 -15.64 3.79
N LYS A 189 5.49 -16.33 4.17
CA LYS A 189 6.63 -16.61 3.31
C LYS A 189 6.35 -17.91 2.58
N THR A 190 6.24 -17.82 1.27
CA THR A 190 5.91 -18.95 0.40
C THR A 190 7.05 -19.17 -0.60
N VAL A 191 7.58 -20.39 -0.62
CA VAL A 191 8.43 -20.89 -1.72
C VAL A 191 7.64 -22.01 -2.37
N PRO A 192 7.22 -21.86 -3.64
CA PRO A 192 6.35 -22.82 -4.30
C PRO A 192 6.84 -24.26 -4.15
N PHE A 193 5.96 -25.14 -3.69
CA PHE A 193 6.22 -26.57 -3.47
C PHE A 193 7.25 -26.91 -2.37
N ILE A 194 7.77 -25.93 -1.63
CA ILE A 194 8.81 -26.13 -0.61
C ILE A 194 8.32 -25.71 0.77
N GLU A 195 7.85 -24.48 0.93
CA GLU A 195 7.43 -23.95 2.23
C GLU A 195 6.28 -22.94 2.08
N ASP A 196 5.38 -22.92 3.06
CA ASP A 196 4.37 -21.87 3.23
C ASP A 196 4.22 -21.57 4.74
N THR A 197 4.97 -20.57 5.22
CA THR A 197 5.11 -20.30 6.66
C THR A 197 4.53 -18.94 7.01
N LEU A 198 3.66 -18.89 8.02
CA LEU A 198 3.19 -17.62 8.59
C LEU A 198 4.34 -16.90 9.30
N VAL A 199 4.66 -15.69 8.87
CA VAL A 199 5.77 -14.86 9.38
C VAL A 199 5.33 -13.53 9.99
N SER A 200 4.04 -13.18 9.92
CA SER A 200 3.50 -12.04 10.68
C SER A 200 3.71 -12.24 12.18
N GLY A 201 4.17 -11.20 12.88
CA GLY A 201 4.50 -11.27 14.32
C GLY A 201 5.90 -11.81 14.62
N THR A 202 6.70 -12.10 13.59
CA THR A 202 8.13 -12.42 13.71
C THR A 202 9.01 -11.24 13.30
N ASP A 203 10.31 -11.30 13.55
CA ASP A 203 11.28 -10.28 13.10
C ASP A 203 11.38 -10.15 11.56
N ALA A 204 10.85 -11.12 10.81
CA ALA A 204 10.80 -11.07 9.35
C ALA A 204 9.83 -10.00 8.82
N VAL A 205 8.85 -9.58 9.62
CA VAL A 205 7.86 -8.57 9.26
C VAL A 205 7.79 -7.52 10.37
N LYS A 206 8.39 -6.36 10.15
CA LYS A 206 8.39 -5.26 11.11
C LYS A 206 7.45 -4.18 10.62
N LEU A 207 6.39 -3.90 11.38
CA LEU A 207 5.52 -2.77 11.08
C LEU A 207 6.33 -1.48 11.24
N ILE A 208 6.33 -0.65 10.20
CA ILE A 208 6.95 0.66 10.24
C ILE A 208 5.93 1.56 10.90
N THR A 209 6.12 1.70 12.20
CA THR A 209 5.40 2.66 13.01
C THR A 209 6.07 4.02 12.96
#